data_AF-A0A0B2RIT9-F1
#
_entry.id   AF-A0A0B2RIT9-F1
#
_cell.length_a   1.000
_cell.length_b   1.000
_cell.length_c   1.000
_cell.angle_alpha   90.00
_cell.angle_beta   90.00
_cell.angle_gamma   90.00
#
_symmetry.space_group_name_H-M   'P 1'
#
loop_
_entity.id
_entity.type
_entity.pdbx_description
1 polymer ?
#
loop_
_entity_poly.entity_id
_entity_poly.type
_entity_poly.pdbx_seq_one_letter_code
_entity_poly.pdbx_strand_id
1 'polypeptide(L)'
;MNLKRFSYCLVSHRFDDTPQSSDLVLQISSTGDTKTNGLSYTPFRSNPSTNNPAFKEYYYLTLRKVIVGGKDVKIPYKFLEPGSDGNGGTIVDSGSTFTFMERPVYNLVAQEFVKQLEKNYSRAEDAETQSGLSPCFNISGVKTVTFPELTFKFKGGAKMTQPLQNYFSLVGDAEVVCLTVVSDGGAQDNRSGHHLGELSAAEFLH
;
A
#
# COMPACT_ATOMS: atom_id res chain seq x y z
N MET A 1 7.55 -10.92 -26.74
CA MET A 1 8.83 -10.49 -26.14
C MET A 1 9.14 -11.43 -24.99
N ASN A 2 10.31 -12.09 -24.97
CA ASN A 2 10.69 -13.01 -23.87
C ASN A 2 11.29 -12.22 -22.69
N LEU A 3 10.53 -11.29 -22.12
CA LEU A 3 10.97 -10.50 -20.96
C LEU A 3 11.14 -11.43 -19.75
N LYS A 4 12.26 -11.30 -19.03
CA LYS A 4 12.57 -12.12 -17.85
C LYS A 4 12.54 -11.33 -16.55
N ARG A 5 12.92 -10.06 -16.61
CA ARG A 5 12.91 -9.14 -15.46
C ARG A 5 12.63 -7.73 -15.93
N PHE A 6 12.01 -6.94 -15.08
CA PHE A 6 11.94 -5.50 -15.23
C PHE A 6 12.09 -4.84 -13.87
N SER A 7 12.43 -3.57 -13.86
CA SER A 7 12.49 -2.75 -12.66
C SER A 7 12.14 -1.32 -13.01
N TYR A 8 11.45 -0.64 -12.10
CA TYR A 8 11.12 0.77 -12.20
C TYR A 8 11.37 1.46 -10.87
N CYS A 9 11.49 2.79 -10.91
CA CYS A 9 11.54 3.65 -9.74
C CYS A 9 10.53 4.76 -9.96
N LEU A 10 9.29 4.60 -9.48
CA LEU A 10 8.29 5.65 -9.67
C LEU A 10 8.76 6.93 -8.97
N VAL A 11 8.66 8.07 -9.67
CA VAL A 11 9.04 9.36 -9.09
C VAL A 11 7.88 9.90 -8.27
N SER A 12 8.21 10.47 -7.11
CA SER A 12 7.20 11.09 -6.26
C SER A 12 6.64 12.35 -6.93
N HIS A 13 5.36 12.32 -7.27
CA HIS A 13 4.59 13.53 -7.57
C HIS A 13 3.98 14.03 -6.26
N ARG A 14 4.67 14.88 -5.52
CA ARG A 14 4.17 15.43 -4.25
C ARG A 14 3.15 16.54 -4.49
N PHE A 15 2.12 16.29 -5.30
CA PHE A 15 1.27 17.35 -5.86
C PHE A 15 2.07 18.56 -6.38
N ASP A 16 3.35 18.34 -6.73
CA ASP A 16 4.26 19.30 -7.29
C ASP A 16 4.44 18.90 -8.74
N ASP A 17 3.98 19.76 -9.65
CA ASP A 17 4.04 19.50 -11.09
C ASP A 17 5.46 19.64 -11.64
N THR A 18 6.48 19.43 -10.81
CA THR A 18 7.87 19.40 -11.25
C THR A 18 8.07 18.20 -12.17
N PRO A 19 8.46 18.42 -13.45
CA PRO A 19 8.64 17.34 -14.39
C PRO A 19 9.91 16.59 -14.02
N GLN A 20 9.73 15.44 -13.36
CA GLN A 20 10.78 14.49 -13.04
C GLN A 20 10.49 13.17 -13.77
N SER A 21 11.54 12.46 -14.14
CA SER A 21 11.41 11.18 -14.84
C SER A 21 12.44 10.18 -14.33
N SER A 22 12.12 8.90 -14.51
CA SER A 22 12.96 7.77 -14.15
C SER A 22 12.86 6.69 -15.22
N ASP A 23 13.85 5.80 -15.25
CA ASP A 23 13.92 4.76 -16.25
C ASP A 23 13.08 3.53 -15.88
N LEU A 24 12.38 2.99 -16.87
CA LEU A 24 11.88 1.62 -16.86
C LEU A 24 12.93 0.72 -17.51
N VAL A 25 13.51 -0.19 -16.73
CA VAL A 25 14.55 -1.11 -17.22
C VAL A 25 13.91 -2.45 -17.56
N LEU A 26 14.06 -2.89 -18.80
CA LEU A 26 13.56 -4.17 -19.31
C LEU A 26 14.73 -5.12 -19.62
N GLN A 27 14.73 -6.30 -19.01
CA GLN A 27 15.78 -7.30 -19.19
C GLN A 27 15.22 -8.56 -19.87
N ILE A 28 15.69 -8.79 -21.10
CA ILE A 28 15.27 -9.89 -21.97
C ILE A 28 16.20 -11.10 -21.80
N SER A 29 17.49 -10.86 -21.53
CA SER A 29 18.48 -11.86 -21.14
C SER A 29 18.84 -11.65 -19.67
N SER A 30 18.60 -12.64 -18.83
CA SER A 30 19.13 -12.67 -17.47
C SER A 30 20.11 -13.84 -17.37
N THR A 31 21.33 -13.56 -16.94
CA THR A 31 22.31 -14.57 -16.57
C THR A 31 22.08 -14.94 -15.09
N GLY A 32 20.98 -15.66 -14.84
CA GLY A 32 20.66 -16.29 -13.56
C GLY A 32 19.97 -15.41 -12.52
N ASP A 33 19.62 -16.05 -11.38
CA ASP A 33 18.99 -15.46 -10.19
C ASP A 33 19.99 -14.72 -9.30
N THR A 34 20.93 -13.97 -9.89
CA THR A 34 21.92 -13.23 -9.11
C THR A 34 21.22 -12.11 -8.35
N LYS A 35 21.23 -12.23 -7.01
CA LYS A 35 20.73 -11.18 -6.12
C LYS A 35 21.67 -9.98 -6.18
N THR A 36 21.10 -8.81 -6.44
CA THR A 36 21.82 -7.54 -6.34
C THR A 36 22.05 -7.23 -4.87
N ASN A 37 23.29 -6.91 -4.51
CA ASN A 37 23.64 -6.47 -3.16
C ASN A 37 22.83 -5.21 -2.80
N GLY A 38 22.33 -5.16 -1.57
CA GLY A 38 21.51 -4.05 -1.08
C GLY A 38 20.02 -4.15 -1.40
N LEU A 39 19.58 -5.13 -2.21
CA LEU A 39 18.16 -5.38 -2.45
C LEU A 39 17.60 -6.50 -1.55
N SER A 40 16.36 -6.31 -1.11
CA SER A 40 15.57 -7.33 -0.45
C SER A 40 14.68 -8.04 -1.46
N TYR A 41 14.47 -9.34 -1.27
CA TYR A 41 13.71 -10.17 -2.20
C TYR A 41 12.65 -10.98 -1.47
N THR A 42 11.47 -11.10 -2.09
CA THR A 42 10.40 -12.01 -1.68
C THR A 42 9.99 -12.86 -2.89
N PRO A 43 9.67 -14.15 -2.71
CA PRO A 43 9.17 -14.96 -3.79
C PRO A 43 7.78 -14.48 -4.23
N PHE A 44 7.54 -14.51 -5.54
CA PHE A 44 6.20 -14.40 -6.08
C PHE A 44 5.32 -15.57 -5.63
N ARG A 45 4.01 -15.32 -5.58
CA ARG A 45 2.97 -16.32 -5.34
C ARG A 45 2.08 -16.42 -6.57
N SER A 46 1.63 -17.62 -6.90
CA SER A 46 0.55 -17.80 -7.88
C SER A 46 -0.78 -17.85 -7.14
N ASN A 47 -1.80 -17.19 -7.70
CA ASN A 47 -3.18 -17.37 -7.28
C ASN A 47 -3.66 -18.78 -7.71
N PRO A 48 -4.21 -19.60 -6.80
CA PRO A 48 -4.61 -20.97 -7.14
C PRO A 48 -5.96 -21.04 -7.87
N SER A 49 -6.71 -19.94 -7.95
CA SER A 49 -8.04 -19.90 -8.57
C SER A 49 -7.99 -20.16 -10.08
N THR A 50 -8.92 -20.98 -10.54
CA THR A 50 -9.18 -21.24 -11.96
C THR A 50 -10.42 -20.52 -12.47
N ASN A 51 -11.15 -19.83 -11.59
CA ASN A 51 -12.45 -19.24 -11.89
C ASN A 51 -12.33 -17.95 -12.68
N ASN A 52 -11.24 -17.20 -12.50
CA ASN A 52 -10.96 -15.98 -13.24
C ASN A 52 -9.50 -16.00 -13.74
N PRO A 53 -9.27 -16.04 -15.07
CA PRO A 53 -7.94 -15.99 -15.64
C PRO A 53 -7.13 -14.74 -15.25
N ALA A 54 -7.79 -13.61 -14.96
CA ALA A 54 -7.12 -12.36 -14.59
C ALA A 54 -6.22 -12.52 -13.35
N PHE A 55 -6.60 -13.38 -12.40
CA PHE A 55 -5.80 -13.70 -11.22
C PHE A 55 -4.42 -14.30 -11.53
N LYS A 56 -4.17 -14.76 -12.75
CA LYS A 56 -2.87 -15.30 -13.15
C LYS A 56 -1.92 -14.23 -13.69
N GLU A 57 -2.43 -13.03 -13.98
CA GLU A 57 -1.66 -11.93 -14.57
C GLU A 57 -1.09 -10.98 -13.50
N TYR A 58 -1.61 -11.00 -12.27
CA TYR A 58 -1.12 -10.13 -11.20
C TYR A 58 0.17 -10.62 -10.54
N TYR A 59 0.98 -9.68 -10.06
CA TYR A 59 2.20 -9.95 -9.29
C TYR A 59 1.87 -10.13 -7.81
N TYR A 60 1.48 -11.34 -7.40
CA TYR A 60 1.22 -11.59 -5.98
C TYR A 60 2.49 -11.79 -5.17
N LEU A 61 2.46 -11.24 -3.97
CA LEU A 61 3.42 -11.46 -2.90
C LEU A 61 2.72 -12.14 -1.72
N THR A 62 3.49 -12.85 -0.90
CA THR A 62 2.97 -13.42 0.35
C THR A 62 3.25 -12.46 1.51
N LEU A 63 2.25 -11.64 1.87
CA LEU A 63 2.30 -10.79 3.04
C LEU A 63 2.19 -11.64 4.32
N ARG A 64 2.99 -11.30 5.33
CA ARG A 64 3.00 -12.00 6.63
C ARG A 64 2.54 -11.11 7.76
N LYS A 65 2.91 -9.83 7.74
CA LYS A 65 2.56 -8.87 8.79
C LYS A 65 2.40 -7.47 8.22
N VAL A 66 1.45 -6.74 8.78
CA VAL A 66 1.38 -5.27 8.70
C VAL A 66 1.72 -4.75 10.07
N ILE A 67 2.72 -3.88 10.15
CA ILE A 67 3.23 -3.34 11.41
C ILE A 67 3.03 -1.83 11.38
N VAL A 68 2.37 -1.29 12.41
CA VAL A 68 2.11 0.15 12.59
C VAL A 68 2.80 0.60 13.88
N GLY A 69 3.78 1.50 13.79
CA GLY A 69 4.53 1.99 14.95
C GLY A 69 5.15 0.87 15.80
N GLY A 70 5.68 -0.17 15.14
CA GLY A 70 6.27 -1.33 15.81
C GLY A 70 5.26 -2.38 16.30
N LYS A 71 3.94 -2.14 16.17
CA LYS A 71 2.90 -3.08 16.58
C LYS A 71 2.33 -3.87 15.40
N ASP A 72 2.34 -5.20 15.55
CA ASP A 72 1.78 -6.15 14.60
C ASP A 72 0.25 -6.10 14.60
N VAL A 73 -0.35 -5.72 13.47
CA VAL A 73 -1.80 -5.69 13.27
C VAL A 73 -2.27 -7.12 12.99
N LYS A 74 -3.21 -7.61 13.81
CA LYS A 74 -3.70 -9.00 13.75
C LYS A 74 -4.67 -9.20 12.59
N ILE A 75 -4.13 -9.38 11.39
CA ILE A 75 -4.92 -9.62 10.17
C ILE A 75 -5.32 -11.11 10.09
N PRO A 76 -6.60 -11.43 9.87
CA PRO A 76 -7.03 -12.80 9.65
C PRO A 76 -6.33 -13.43 8.43
N TYR A 77 -5.88 -14.69 8.59
CA TYR A 77 -5.08 -15.38 7.58
C TYR A 77 -5.71 -15.41 6.18
N LYS A 78 -7.05 -15.49 6.11
CA LYS A 78 -7.81 -15.51 4.84
C LYS A 78 -7.54 -14.30 3.93
N PHE A 79 -7.06 -13.19 4.47
CA PHE A 79 -6.71 -12.00 3.69
C PHE A 79 -5.24 -11.96 3.28
N LEU A 80 -4.37 -12.76 3.91
CA LEU A 80 -2.91 -12.69 3.72
C LEU A 80 -2.41 -13.59 2.57
N GLU A 81 -3.17 -14.61 2.19
CA GLU A 81 -2.85 -15.50 1.07
C GLU A 81 -4.09 -15.74 0.21
N PRO A 82 -3.94 -15.83 -1.13
CA PRO A 82 -5.06 -16.17 -2.01
C PRO A 82 -5.64 -17.55 -1.69
N GLY A 83 -6.95 -17.62 -1.50
CA GLY A 83 -7.75 -18.83 -1.34
C GLY A 83 -8.05 -19.51 -2.66
N SER A 84 -8.73 -20.66 -2.61
CA SER A 84 -9.13 -21.43 -3.80
C SER A 84 -10.15 -20.72 -4.70
N ASP A 85 -10.92 -19.79 -4.12
CA ASP A 85 -11.82 -18.89 -4.83
C ASP A 85 -11.06 -17.75 -5.56
N GLY A 86 -9.83 -17.47 -5.11
CA GLY A 86 -8.94 -16.46 -5.65
C GLY A 86 -8.90 -15.18 -4.83
N ASN A 87 -9.73 -15.07 -3.80
CA ASN A 87 -9.75 -13.91 -2.91
C ASN A 87 -8.62 -14.00 -1.88
N GLY A 88 -8.22 -12.83 -1.38
CA GLY A 88 -7.13 -12.63 -0.44
C GLY A 88 -5.77 -12.50 -1.14
N GLY A 89 -4.74 -12.32 -0.32
CA GLY A 89 -3.37 -12.12 -0.79
C GLY A 89 -3.07 -10.66 -1.04
N THR A 90 -1.85 -10.41 -1.55
CA THR A 90 -1.34 -9.06 -1.79
C THR A 90 -0.75 -8.99 -3.17
N ILE A 91 -1.14 -7.99 -3.95
CA ILE A 91 -0.58 -7.71 -5.27
C ILE A 91 0.27 -6.44 -5.24
N VAL A 92 1.20 -6.36 -6.17
CA VAL A 92 1.89 -5.14 -6.57
C VAL A 92 1.16 -4.55 -7.77
N ASP A 93 0.71 -3.30 -7.65
CA ASP A 93 -0.01 -2.60 -8.71
C ASP A 93 0.46 -1.15 -8.83
N SER A 94 1.24 -0.86 -9.87
CA SER A 94 1.66 0.50 -10.21
C SER A 94 0.54 1.31 -10.88
N GLY A 95 -0.59 0.69 -11.23
CA GLY A 95 -1.75 1.33 -11.87
C GLY A 95 -2.72 2.00 -10.89
N SER A 96 -2.52 1.81 -9.58
CA SER A 96 -3.33 2.39 -8.51
C SER A 96 -2.61 3.55 -7.83
N THR A 97 -3.32 4.67 -7.60
CA THR A 97 -2.76 5.84 -6.89
C THR A 97 -2.57 5.60 -5.40
N PHE A 98 -3.51 4.87 -4.77
CA PHE A 98 -3.51 4.61 -3.34
C PHE A 98 -3.38 3.11 -3.05
N THR A 99 -2.82 2.77 -1.89
CA THR A 99 -2.86 1.38 -1.41
C THR A 99 -4.29 1.06 -1.01
N PHE A 100 -4.86 0.01 -1.61
CA PHE A 100 -6.17 -0.50 -1.27
C PHE A 100 -6.04 -1.68 -0.33
N MET A 101 -6.85 -1.64 0.73
CA MET A 101 -7.04 -2.79 1.60
C MET A 101 -8.50 -3.18 1.66
N GLU A 102 -8.76 -4.50 1.68
CA GLU A 102 -10.09 -5.01 2.00
C GLU A 102 -10.57 -4.40 3.33
N ARG A 103 -11.83 -3.99 3.38
CA ARG A 103 -12.41 -3.24 4.51
C ARG A 103 -12.09 -3.81 5.89
N PRO A 104 -12.16 -5.13 6.14
CA PRO A 104 -11.80 -5.68 7.44
C PRO A 104 -10.31 -5.47 7.79
N VAL A 105 -9.42 -5.50 6.80
CA VAL A 105 -7.99 -5.26 6.98
C VAL A 105 -7.72 -3.77 7.18
N TYR A 106 -8.29 -2.93 6.31
CA TYR A 106 -8.20 -1.47 6.42
C TYR A 106 -8.63 -0.99 7.82
N ASN A 107 -9.78 -1.44 8.31
CA ASN A 107 -10.29 -1.04 9.63
C ASN A 107 -9.31 -1.36 10.76
N LEU A 108 -8.66 -2.54 10.72
CA LEU A 108 -7.68 -2.94 11.74
C LEU A 108 -6.43 -2.05 11.70
N VAL A 109 -5.96 -1.70 10.49
CA VAL A 109 -4.79 -0.84 10.29
C VAL A 109 -5.10 0.61 10.68
N ALA A 110 -6.22 1.16 10.19
CA ALA A 110 -6.70 2.50 10.51
C ALA A 110 -6.93 2.67 12.01
N GLN A 111 -7.56 1.70 12.68
CA GLN A 111 -7.75 1.73 14.12
C GLN A 111 -6.42 1.74 14.89
N GLU A 112 -5.40 1.02 14.41
CA GLU A 112 -4.09 1.05 15.04
C GLU A 112 -3.42 2.41 14.90
N PHE A 113 -3.54 3.08 13.76
CA PHE A 113 -3.09 4.47 13.60
C PHE A 113 -3.81 5.41 14.57
N VAL A 114 -5.16 5.37 14.60
CA VAL A 114 -5.96 6.19 15.52
C VAL A 114 -5.52 5.99 16.96
N LYS A 115 -5.40 4.74 17.42
CA LYS A 115 -4.98 4.40 18.79
C LYS A 115 -3.62 5.01 19.17
N GLN A 116 -2.68 5.08 18.23
CA GLN A 116 -1.34 5.61 18.51
C GLN A 116 -1.29 7.14 18.42
N LEU A 117 -2.17 7.74 17.62
CA LEU A 117 -2.16 9.18 17.30
C LEU A 117 -3.14 10.00 18.15
N GLU A 118 -4.23 9.41 18.65
CA GLU A 118 -5.30 10.09 19.38
C GLU A 118 -4.83 10.85 20.64
N LYS A 119 -3.66 10.52 21.17
CA LYS A 119 -3.05 11.22 22.31
C LYS A 119 -2.43 12.56 21.94
N ASN A 120 -2.00 12.71 20.69
CA ASN A 120 -1.24 13.86 20.21
C ASN A 120 -2.06 14.72 19.23
N TYR A 121 -3.04 14.14 18.55
CA TYR A 121 -3.80 14.79 17.49
C TYR A 121 -5.29 14.48 17.61
N SER A 122 -6.13 15.49 17.38
CA SER A 122 -7.58 15.31 17.26
C SER A 122 -7.94 14.82 15.87
N ARG A 123 -9.04 14.06 15.76
CA ARG A 123 -9.63 13.66 14.48
C ARG A 123 -10.23 14.86 13.78
N ALA A 124 -10.00 14.96 12.47
CA ALA A 124 -10.52 16.03 11.61
C ALA A 124 -11.67 15.50 10.74
N GLU A 125 -12.82 15.21 11.36
CA GLU A 125 -13.98 14.55 10.71
C GLU A 125 -14.55 15.34 9.52
N ASP A 126 -14.48 16.67 9.56
CA ASP A 126 -14.89 17.52 8.43
C ASP A 126 -14.01 17.26 7.19
N ALA A 127 -12.70 17.14 7.39
CA ALA A 127 -11.76 16.83 6.31
C ALA A 127 -11.94 15.40 5.80
N GLU A 128 -12.32 14.45 6.67
CA GLU A 128 -12.65 13.08 6.25
C GLU A 128 -13.87 13.06 5.34
N THR A 129 -14.90 13.83 5.70
CA THR A 129 -16.13 13.94 4.90
C THR A 129 -15.86 14.60 3.55
N GLN A 130 -15.02 15.65 3.52
CA GLN A 130 -14.72 16.40 2.29
C GLN A 130 -13.78 15.66 1.34
N SER A 131 -12.76 14.97 1.87
CA SER A 131 -11.75 14.28 1.07
C SER A 131 -12.11 12.84 0.73
N GLY A 132 -13.00 12.21 1.52
CA GLY A 132 -13.24 10.76 1.52
C GLY A 132 -12.17 9.95 2.27
N LEU A 133 -11.00 10.54 2.53
CA LEU A 133 -9.91 9.87 3.24
C LEU A 133 -10.20 9.80 4.73
N SER A 134 -9.82 8.69 5.36
CA SER A 134 -9.95 8.53 6.81
C SER A 134 -8.89 7.53 7.30
N PRO A 135 -8.38 7.64 8.55
CA PRO A 135 -8.55 8.77 9.47
C PRO A 135 -7.75 10.01 9.01
N CYS A 136 -8.28 11.19 9.33
CA CYS A 136 -7.57 12.47 9.23
C CYS A 136 -7.30 13.04 10.61
N PHE A 137 -6.17 13.73 10.76
CA PHE A 137 -5.72 14.29 12.03
C PHE A 137 -5.38 15.77 11.86
N ASN A 138 -5.86 16.60 12.80
CA ASN A 138 -5.48 18.00 12.89
C ASN A 138 -4.08 18.11 13.53
N ILE A 139 -3.15 18.71 12.80
CA ILE A 139 -1.76 18.92 13.21
C ILE A 139 -1.43 20.41 13.45
N SER A 140 -2.44 21.28 13.43
CA SER A 140 -2.29 22.72 13.67
C SER A 140 -1.67 22.99 15.05
N GLY A 141 -0.70 23.90 15.09
CA GLY A 141 0.02 24.27 16.32
C GLY A 141 1.03 23.24 16.84
N VAL A 142 1.22 22.10 16.16
CA VAL A 142 2.19 21.08 16.58
C VAL A 142 3.58 21.36 15.99
N LYS A 143 4.57 21.60 16.88
CA LYS A 143 5.95 21.95 16.48
C LYS A 143 6.71 20.80 15.83
N THR A 144 6.43 19.56 16.23
CA THR A 144 7.08 18.37 15.70
C THR A 144 6.03 17.29 15.51
N VAL A 145 5.80 16.96 14.25
CA VAL A 145 4.79 15.99 13.86
C VAL A 145 5.45 14.62 13.82
N THR A 146 4.92 13.65 14.58
CA THR A 146 5.44 12.29 14.65
C THR A 146 4.33 11.30 14.35
N PHE A 147 4.54 10.50 13.32
CA PHE A 147 3.59 9.49 12.85
C PHE A 147 4.17 8.08 13.03
N PRO A 148 3.33 7.08 13.36
CA PRO A 148 3.73 5.68 13.40
C PRO A 148 4.24 5.20 12.04
N GLU A 149 5.40 4.54 12.02
CA GLU A 149 5.90 3.90 10.79
C GLU A 149 4.97 2.78 10.31
N LEU A 150 4.73 2.70 9.01
CA LEU A 150 4.05 1.58 8.37
C LEU A 150 5.09 0.63 7.76
N THR A 151 5.06 -0.65 8.14
CA THR A 151 5.97 -1.67 7.60
C THR A 151 5.22 -2.93 7.18
N PHE A 152 5.48 -3.38 5.95
CA PHE A 152 5.04 -4.66 5.44
C PHE A 152 6.16 -5.70 5.58
N LYS A 153 5.84 -6.88 6.10
CA LYS A 153 6.78 -8.01 6.16
C LYS A 153 6.28 -9.14 5.28
N PHE A 154 7.12 -9.61 4.38
CA PHE A 154 6.79 -10.65 3.41
C PHE A 154 7.43 -12.00 3.75
N LYS A 155 6.95 -13.06 3.08
CA LYS A 155 7.59 -14.38 3.10
C LYS A 155 9.04 -14.25 2.62
N GLY A 156 9.94 -15.04 3.21
CA GLY A 156 11.37 -14.92 2.96
C GLY A 156 12.08 -13.83 3.78
N GLY A 157 11.32 -13.04 4.57
CA GLY A 157 11.89 -12.14 5.57
C GLY A 157 12.12 -10.71 5.11
N ALA A 158 11.85 -10.40 3.84
CA ALA A 158 11.87 -9.03 3.33
C ALA A 158 10.93 -8.13 4.13
N LYS A 159 11.42 -6.92 4.45
CA LYS A 159 10.66 -5.87 5.12
C LYS A 159 10.64 -4.65 4.22
N MET A 160 9.49 -4.02 4.10
CA MET A 160 9.28 -2.80 3.34
C MET A 160 8.66 -1.77 4.28
N THR A 161 9.50 -0.90 4.82
CA THR A 161 9.09 0.24 5.65
C THR A 161 8.78 1.41 4.72
N GLN A 162 7.59 1.99 4.86
CA GLN A 162 7.12 3.04 3.97
C GLN A 162 7.55 4.42 4.48
N PRO A 163 8.10 5.28 3.61
CA PRO A 163 8.14 6.71 3.83
C PRO A 163 6.76 7.25 4.23
N LEU A 164 6.73 8.23 5.14
CA LEU A 164 5.47 8.80 5.67
C LEU A 164 4.53 9.27 4.55
N GLN A 165 5.12 9.87 3.52
CA GLN A 165 4.39 10.49 2.41
C GLN A 165 3.68 9.47 1.51
N ASN A 166 3.99 8.19 1.69
CA ASN A 166 3.37 7.11 0.93
C ASN A 166 2.02 6.69 1.51
N TYR A 167 1.76 6.97 2.79
CA TYR A 167 0.52 6.58 3.45
C TYR A 167 -0.17 7.73 4.19
N PHE A 168 0.41 8.93 4.20
CA PHE A 168 -0.22 10.15 4.70
C PHE A 168 -0.02 11.32 3.74
N SER A 169 -1.09 12.07 3.48
CA SER A 169 -1.07 13.29 2.69
C SER A 169 -1.66 14.46 3.45
N LEU A 170 -1.15 15.66 3.20
CA LEU A 170 -1.77 16.90 3.65
C LEU A 170 -3.04 17.17 2.83
N VAL A 171 -4.07 17.70 3.48
CA VAL A 171 -5.37 18.04 2.88
C VAL A 171 -5.79 19.44 3.34
N GLY A 172 -6.39 20.22 2.44
CA GLY A 172 -6.82 21.59 2.71
C GLY A 172 -5.64 22.53 2.91
N ASP A 173 -5.70 23.37 3.95
CA ASP A 173 -4.70 24.41 4.24
C ASP A 173 -3.41 23.86 4.89
N ALA A 174 -3.05 22.61 4.61
CA ALA A 174 -1.88 21.92 5.17
C ALA A 174 -1.86 21.76 6.71
N GLU A 175 -2.99 21.98 7.38
CA GLU A 175 -3.16 21.76 8.82
C GLU A 175 -3.78 20.41 9.17
N VAL A 176 -4.22 19.66 8.15
CA VAL A 176 -4.79 18.32 8.30
C VAL A 176 -3.99 17.33 7.49
N VAL A 177 -3.75 16.17 8.08
CA VAL A 177 -3.08 15.05 7.40
C VAL A 177 -3.96 13.81 7.46
N CYS A 178 -4.16 13.18 6.31
CA CYS A 178 -5.11 12.09 6.09
C CYS A 178 -4.40 10.83 5.62
N LEU A 179 -4.83 9.67 6.14
CA LEU A 179 -4.33 8.37 5.69
C LEU A 179 -4.73 8.15 4.22
N THR A 180 -3.77 7.84 3.37
CA THR A 180 -3.96 7.55 1.93
C THR A 180 -3.97 6.05 1.61
N VAL A 181 -4.09 5.22 2.65
CA VAL A 181 -4.53 3.83 2.52
C VAL A 181 -6.06 3.85 2.52
N VAL A 182 -6.66 3.27 1.49
CA VAL A 182 -8.11 3.34 1.27
C VAL A 182 -8.72 1.95 1.23
N SER A 183 -10.05 1.92 1.26
CA SER A 183 -10.85 0.72 1.14
C SER A 183 -12.06 0.97 0.26
N ASP A 184 -12.78 -0.08 -0.13
CA ASP A 184 -14.01 0.01 -0.91
C ASP A 184 -15.04 0.88 -0.15
N GLY A 185 -15.28 2.08 -0.68
CA GLY A 185 -16.19 3.09 -0.13
C GLY A 185 -15.55 4.38 0.41
N GLY A 186 -14.22 4.56 0.35
CA GLY A 186 -13.51 5.75 0.87
C GLY A 186 -13.01 6.77 -0.17
N ALA A 187 -13.19 6.52 -1.45
CA ALA A 187 -13.03 7.55 -2.48
C ALA A 187 -14.01 7.17 -3.58
N GLN A 188 -14.75 8.15 -4.13
CA GLN A 188 -15.55 7.92 -5.33
C GLN A 188 -14.62 7.65 -6.52
N ASP A 189 -14.02 6.47 -6.60
CA ASP A 189 -13.52 5.94 -7.86
C ASP A 189 -14.69 5.23 -8.55
N ASN A 190 -15.25 5.91 -9.54
CA ASN A 190 -16.37 5.43 -10.33
C ASN A 190 -15.90 4.42 -11.40
N ARG A 191 -15.01 3.50 -11.02
CA ARG A 191 -14.64 2.35 -11.83
C ARG A 191 -15.40 1.14 -11.31
N SER A 192 -16.50 0.86 -11.98
CA SER A 192 -17.15 -0.45 -12.00
C SER A 192 -16.17 -1.50 -12.55
N GLY A 193 -15.27 -1.97 -11.69
CA GLY A 193 -14.42 -3.14 -11.88
C GLY A 193 -14.80 -4.17 -10.83
N HIS A 194 -14.99 -5.42 -11.28
CA HIS A 194 -15.37 -6.54 -10.43
C HIS A 194 -14.56 -6.58 -9.13
N HIS A 195 -15.27 -6.60 -8.00
CA HIS A 195 -14.72 -6.71 -6.66
C HIS A 195 -14.00 -8.04 -6.51
N LEU A 196 -12.68 -7.96 -6.47
CA LEU A 196 -11.82 -9.06 -6.03
C LEU A 196 -11.32 -8.61 -4.65
N GLY A 197 -11.63 -9.41 -3.61
CA GLY A 197 -11.15 -9.13 -2.26
C GLY A 197 -9.63 -9.30 -2.26
N GLU A 198 -8.89 -8.24 -2.58
CA GLU A 198 -7.43 -8.28 -2.73
C GLU A 198 -6.81 -7.07 -2.03
N LEU A 199 -5.70 -7.29 -1.34
CA LEU A 199 -4.85 -6.19 -0.89
C LEU A 199 -4.04 -5.72 -2.09
N SER A 200 -4.42 -4.61 -2.70
CA SER A 200 -3.54 -3.94 -3.66
C SER A 200 -2.61 -3.01 -2.89
N ALA A 201 -1.34 -3.42 -2.75
CA ALA A 201 -0.31 -2.48 -2.38
C ALA A 201 0.01 -1.67 -3.64
N ALA A 202 -0.53 -0.45 -3.73
CA ALA A 202 0.07 0.54 -4.61
C ALA A 202 1.52 0.69 -4.15
N GLU A 203 2.44 0.36 -5.03
CA GLU A 203 3.84 0.50 -4.71
C GLU A 203 4.18 1.98 -4.61
N PHE A 204 4.57 2.38 -3.41
CA PHE A 204 4.95 3.75 -3.17
C PHE A 204 6.47 3.93 -3.08
N LEU A 205 6.96 4.76 -4.00
CA LEU A 205 7.95 5.83 -3.90
C LEU A 205 9.00 5.73 -2.77
N HIS A 206 10.28 5.74 -3.16
CA HIS A 206 11.39 6.04 -2.25
C HIS A 206 11.64 7.54 -2.18
#